data_AF-A0A3L7TCP3-F1
#
_entry.id   AF-A0A3L7TCP3-F1
#
_cell.length_a   1.000
_cell.length_b   1.000
_cell.length_c   1.000
_cell.angle_alpha   90.00
_cell.angle_beta   90.00
_cell.angle_gamma   90.00
#
_symmetry.space_group_name_H-M   'P 1'
#
loop_
_entity.id
_entity.type
_entity.pdbx_description
1 polymer ?
#
loop_
_entity_poly.entity_id
_entity_poly.type
_entity_poly.pdbx_seq_one_letter_code
_entity_poly.pdbx_strand_id
1 'polypeptide(L)'
;PLRLLRVLIDPGESGYESMGDVGLTPSGSLGALTRVSPRFMLPDGFAFDLPRGDIVIETTSEPIGRDAPVQPRVTFISARESDTRLVEARTLRIVPLRIRAGEAVTREVTLTLDRECDIIGVIVKGGAFVRAIDLAHHDATGCASAIIAISDFRLSLSEPWLLATPMHAEAGSTIEARFGFDNTEQNPLQPAKPPRDVVGGLPPDHEDASVVILLSPRNAR
;
A
#
# COMPACT_ATOMS: atom_id res chain seq x y z
N PRO A 1 6.14 -26.53 10.76
CA PRO A 1 7.23 -26.60 9.76
C PRO A 1 6.84 -25.82 8.50
N LEU A 2 7.17 -24.52 8.49
CA LEU A 2 6.95 -23.61 7.35
C LEU A 2 7.97 -23.96 6.27
N ARG A 3 7.49 -24.45 5.11
CA ARG A 3 8.33 -24.54 3.92
C ARG A 3 8.70 -23.11 3.52
N LEU A 4 9.97 -22.75 3.67
CA LEU A 4 10.55 -21.63 2.95
C LEU A 4 10.29 -21.88 1.46
N LEU A 5 9.38 -21.12 0.86
CA LEU A 5 9.44 -20.89 -0.58
C LEU A 5 10.71 -20.08 -0.80
N ARG A 6 11.79 -20.76 -1.20
CA ARG A 6 12.88 -20.11 -1.92
C ARG A 6 12.24 -19.50 -3.17
N VAL A 7 12.16 -18.17 -3.22
CA VAL A 7 12.04 -17.48 -4.50
C VAL A 7 13.33 -17.76 -5.24
N LEU A 8 13.27 -18.74 -6.13
CA LEU A 8 14.31 -19.03 -7.09
C LEU A 8 14.29 -17.85 -8.07
N ILE A 9 15.29 -16.98 -7.97
CA ILE A 9 15.72 -16.23 -9.16
C ILE A 9 16.23 -17.32 -10.10
N ASP A 10 15.52 -17.58 -11.19
CA ASP A 10 16.04 -18.48 -12.21
C ASP A 10 17.30 -17.81 -12.77
N PRO A 11 18.49 -18.45 -12.76
CA PRO A 11 19.72 -17.83 -13.24
C PRO A 11 19.60 -17.54 -14.75
N GLY A 12 19.14 -16.34 -15.09
CA GLY A 12 18.86 -15.92 -16.47
C GLY A 12 17.57 -15.13 -16.66
N GLU A 13 16.66 -15.10 -15.68
CA GLU A 13 15.40 -14.35 -15.76
C GLU A 13 15.47 -13.02 -15.00
N SER A 14 15.10 -11.91 -15.66
CA SER A 14 15.07 -10.57 -15.08
C SER A 14 13.70 -10.27 -14.46
N GLY A 15 13.41 -10.88 -13.30
CA GLY A 15 12.19 -10.64 -12.51
C GLY A 15 11.35 -11.89 -12.24
N TYR A 16 10.27 -11.74 -11.46
CA TYR A 16 9.28 -12.80 -11.19
C TYR A 16 7.89 -12.19 -10.97
N GLU A 17 6.83 -12.98 -11.16
CA GLU A 17 5.45 -12.54 -10.91
C GLU A 17 5.19 -12.43 -9.40
N SER A 18 4.78 -11.25 -8.95
CA SER A 18 4.51 -10.94 -7.54
C SER A 18 3.47 -9.83 -7.45
N MET A 19 2.74 -9.77 -6.32
CA MET A 19 1.97 -8.60 -5.92
C MET A 19 2.24 -8.33 -4.45
N GLY A 20 2.83 -7.17 -4.17
CA GLY A 20 3.46 -6.91 -2.89
C GLY A 20 4.62 -7.88 -2.60
N ASP A 21 5.07 -7.85 -1.35
CA ASP A 21 6.22 -8.52 -0.76
C ASP A 21 6.08 -10.07 -0.70
N VAL A 22 5.51 -10.70 -1.72
CA VAL A 22 5.37 -12.16 -1.79
C VAL A 22 6.76 -12.77 -1.98
N GLY A 23 7.32 -13.24 -0.86
CA GLY A 23 8.59 -13.98 -0.81
C GLY A 23 9.85 -13.15 -0.57
N LEU A 24 9.75 -11.81 -0.59
CA LEU A 24 10.81 -10.89 -0.19
C LEU A 24 10.28 -9.99 0.92
N THR A 25 11.09 -9.66 1.93
CA THR A 25 10.76 -8.62 2.92
C THR A 25 11.65 -7.41 2.61
N PRO A 26 11.25 -6.53 1.68
CA PRO A 26 12.00 -5.30 1.47
C PRO A 26 12.06 -4.51 2.77
N SER A 27 13.18 -3.84 3.02
CA SER A 27 13.42 -3.06 4.23
C SER A 27 12.49 -1.85 4.38
N GLY A 28 11.67 -1.55 3.37
CA GLY A 28 10.67 -0.49 3.37
C GLY A 28 10.01 -0.32 2.01
N SER A 29 9.17 0.71 1.89
CA SER A 29 8.62 1.19 0.62
C SER A 29 9.13 2.61 0.37
N LEU A 30 9.68 2.85 -0.81
CA LEU A 30 10.16 4.17 -1.26
C LEU A 30 9.07 4.97 -1.99
N GLY A 31 7.81 4.58 -1.82
CA GLY A 31 6.66 5.16 -2.50
C GLY A 31 6.11 4.28 -3.61
N ALA A 32 5.13 4.83 -4.33
CA ALA A 32 4.53 4.22 -5.51
C ALA A 32 4.34 5.30 -6.59
N LEU A 33 4.46 4.89 -7.85
CA LEU A 33 4.07 5.70 -9.00
C LEU A 33 2.86 5.04 -9.62
N THR A 34 1.89 5.84 -10.07
CA THR A 34 0.68 5.32 -10.69
C THR A 34 0.45 5.97 -12.04
N ARG A 35 -0.49 5.43 -12.81
CA ARG A 35 -0.86 5.99 -14.12
C ARG A 35 -1.33 7.45 -14.03
N VAL A 36 -2.00 7.81 -12.93
CA VAL A 36 -2.51 9.16 -12.70
C VAL A 36 -1.51 10.07 -11.97
N SER A 37 -0.53 9.48 -11.29
CA SER A 37 0.51 10.19 -10.54
C SER A 37 1.91 9.63 -10.86
N PRO A 38 2.51 10.06 -12.00
CA PRO A 38 3.81 9.56 -12.46
C PRO A 38 5.00 10.17 -11.70
N ARG A 39 4.74 11.03 -10.72
CA ARG A 39 5.75 11.66 -9.87
C ARG A 39 5.30 11.57 -8.42
N PHE A 40 6.21 11.12 -7.56
CA PHE A 40 6.00 11.06 -6.12
C PHE A 40 7.07 11.91 -5.43
N MET A 41 6.65 12.93 -4.68
CA MET A 41 7.52 13.87 -3.97
C MET A 41 7.03 14.02 -2.54
N LEU A 42 7.87 13.70 -1.56
CA LEU A 42 7.57 14.02 -0.17
C LEU A 42 7.45 15.54 0.02
N PRO A 43 6.70 16.00 1.05
CA PRO A 43 6.70 17.41 1.45
C PRO A 43 8.12 17.90 1.81
N ASP A 44 8.35 19.20 1.67
CA ASP A 44 9.61 19.82 2.05
C ASP A 44 10.00 19.49 3.50
N GLY A 45 11.29 19.23 3.75
CA GLY A 45 11.80 18.82 5.05
C GLY A 45 11.88 17.31 5.24
N PHE A 46 11.30 16.51 4.33
CA PHE A 46 11.28 15.06 4.42
C PHE A 46 12.04 14.37 3.29
N ALA A 47 12.65 13.24 3.62
CA ALA A 47 13.35 12.38 2.66
C ALA A 47 13.16 10.91 2.98
N PHE A 48 13.32 10.03 1.99
CA PHE A 48 13.56 8.61 2.26
C PHE A 48 15.05 8.39 2.48
N ASP A 49 15.37 7.47 3.38
CA ASP A 49 16.71 6.89 3.41
C ASP A 49 16.84 5.85 2.30
N LEU A 50 17.95 5.93 1.56
CA LEU A 50 18.28 4.96 0.51
C LEU A 50 19.63 4.31 0.85
N PRO A 51 19.62 3.28 1.72
CA PRO A 51 20.84 2.58 2.07
C PRO A 51 21.42 1.85 0.86
N ARG A 52 22.70 1.53 0.93
CA ARG A 52 23.37 0.71 -0.10
C ARG A 52 22.68 -0.66 -0.18
N GLY A 53 22.26 -1.05 -1.39
CA GLY A 53 21.65 -2.34 -1.65
C GLY A 53 21.04 -2.42 -3.05
N ASP A 54 20.22 -3.44 -3.28
CA ASP A 54 19.45 -3.62 -4.51
C ASP A 54 18.11 -2.87 -4.43
N ILE A 55 17.67 -2.33 -5.57
CA ILE A 55 16.36 -1.70 -5.71
C ILE A 55 15.44 -2.69 -6.42
N VAL A 56 14.29 -2.96 -5.80
CA VAL A 56 13.23 -3.78 -6.40
C VAL A 56 12.13 -2.86 -6.90
N ILE A 57 11.70 -3.05 -8.15
CA ILE A 57 10.59 -2.30 -8.76
C ILE A 57 9.47 -3.29 -9.08
N GLU A 58 8.35 -3.15 -8.38
CA GLU A 58 7.11 -3.84 -8.72
C GLU A 58 6.38 -3.06 -9.83
N THR A 59 6.06 -3.73 -10.94
CA THR A 59 5.36 -3.10 -12.08
C THR A 59 4.06 -3.80 -12.37
N THR A 60 2.93 -3.14 -12.08
CA THR A 60 1.61 -3.61 -12.51
C THR A 60 1.39 -3.22 -13.97
N SER A 61 1.11 -4.20 -14.83
CA SER A 61 0.87 -4.00 -16.26
C SER A 61 -0.57 -4.32 -16.64
N GLU A 62 -1.22 -3.45 -17.41
CA GLU A 62 -2.54 -3.69 -17.98
C GLU A 62 -2.39 -4.22 -19.43
N PRO A 63 -3.12 -5.28 -19.83
CA PRO A 63 -3.04 -5.80 -21.18
C PRO A 63 -3.44 -4.78 -22.24
N ILE A 64 -2.62 -4.66 -23.30
CA ILE A 64 -2.89 -3.77 -24.44
C ILE A 64 -3.26 -4.53 -25.73
N GLY A 65 -3.45 -5.86 -25.65
CA GLY A 65 -3.83 -6.71 -26.79
C GLY A 65 -2.73 -6.96 -27.82
N ARG A 66 -1.47 -6.62 -27.51
CA ARG A 66 -0.30 -6.86 -28.34
C ARG A 66 0.95 -7.00 -27.48
N ASP A 67 1.98 -7.61 -28.06
CA ASP A 67 3.29 -7.68 -27.41
C ASP A 67 3.93 -6.28 -27.35
N ALA A 68 4.45 -5.96 -26.17
CA ALA A 68 5.25 -4.76 -25.95
C ALA A 68 6.29 -5.00 -24.86
N PRO A 69 7.54 -4.56 -25.04
CA PRO A 69 8.53 -4.62 -23.98
C PRO A 69 8.14 -3.66 -22.85
N VAL A 70 8.15 -4.14 -21.62
CA VAL A 70 7.96 -3.33 -20.41
C VAL A 70 9.34 -3.04 -19.81
N GLN A 71 9.74 -1.77 -19.78
CA GLN A 71 11.00 -1.32 -19.20
C GLN A 71 10.72 -0.18 -18.21
N PRO A 72 10.38 -0.48 -16.94
CA PRO A 72 10.13 0.55 -15.96
C PRO A 72 11.42 1.33 -15.69
N ARG A 73 11.30 2.66 -15.64
CA ARG A 73 12.42 3.55 -15.31
C ARG A 73 11.95 4.49 -14.21
N VAL A 74 12.74 4.53 -13.14
CA VAL A 74 12.55 5.48 -12.06
C VAL A 74 13.77 6.40 -11.99
N THR A 75 13.54 7.66 -11.66
CA THR A 75 14.61 8.61 -11.38
C THR A 75 14.42 9.10 -9.97
N PHE A 76 15.47 8.98 -9.16
CA PHE A 76 15.49 9.53 -7.82
C PHE A 76 15.91 10.98 -7.88
N ILE A 77 15.27 11.79 -7.04
CA ILE A 77 15.65 13.18 -6.81
C ILE A 77 16.36 13.22 -5.47
N SER A 78 17.58 13.76 -5.45
CA SER A 78 18.33 13.91 -4.21
C SER A 78 17.63 14.86 -3.25
N ALA A 79 17.66 14.51 -1.96
CA ALA A 79 17.21 15.35 -0.88
C ALA A 79 17.99 16.67 -0.85
N ARG A 80 17.31 17.77 -0.47
CA ARG A 80 17.94 19.07 -0.20
C ARG A 80 18.61 19.02 1.17
N GLU A 81 19.51 19.95 1.46
CA GLU A 81 20.10 20.08 2.80
C GLU A 81 19.05 20.32 3.90
N SER A 82 17.91 20.90 3.54
CA SER A 82 16.77 21.13 4.44
C SER A 82 15.94 19.87 4.73
N ASP A 83 16.08 18.80 3.93
CA ASP A 83 15.25 17.60 4.02
C ASP A 83 15.82 16.62 5.04
N THR A 84 15.78 17.00 6.31
CA THR A 84 16.46 16.28 7.39
C THR A 84 15.63 15.17 8.04
N ARG A 85 14.33 15.07 7.72
CA ARG A 85 13.42 14.16 8.40
C ARG A 85 13.17 12.90 7.58
N LEU A 86 13.60 11.76 8.10
CA LEU A 86 13.45 10.49 7.42
C LEU A 86 12.01 9.97 7.51
N VAL A 87 11.50 9.49 6.38
CA VAL A 87 10.20 8.83 6.25
C VAL A 87 10.39 7.33 6.25
N GLU A 88 9.57 6.65 7.04
CA GLU A 88 9.44 5.21 7.05
C GLU A 88 8.05 4.78 6.60
N ALA A 89 7.97 3.58 6.04
CA ALA A 89 6.72 2.96 5.64
C ALA A 89 6.28 1.93 6.69
N ARG A 90 4.99 1.88 7.01
CA ARG A 90 4.36 0.82 7.81
C ARG A 90 3.12 0.32 7.11
N THR A 91 2.95 -1.00 7.08
CA THR A 91 1.84 -1.64 6.36
C THR A 91 0.78 -2.11 7.34
N LEU A 92 -0.45 -1.64 7.16
CA LEU A 92 -1.65 -2.22 7.74
C LEU A 92 -2.29 -3.13 6.68
N ARG A 93 -2.50 -4.41 7.00
CA ARG A 93 -3.00 -5.39 6.02
C ARG A 93 -4.03 -6.33 6.64
N ILE A 94 -5.07 -6.66 5.89
CA ILE A 94 -6.04 -7.68 6.28
C ILE A 94 -5.45 -9.08 6.04
N VAL A 95 -5.10 -9.80 7.12
CA VAL A 95 -4.60 -11.18 7.04
C VAL A 95 -5.20 -12.03 8.18
N PRO A 96 -5.75 -13.23 7.91
CA PRO A 96 -6.00 -13.79 6.57
C PRO A 96 -7.18 -13.09 5.88
N LEU A 97 -7.07 -12.91 4.56
CA LEU A 97 -8.16 -12.40 3.73
C LEU A 97 -8.99 -13.56 3.18
N ARG A 98 -10.32 -13.48 3.36
CA ARG A 98 -11.31 -14.41 2.80
C ARG A 98 -12.62 -13.68 2.58
N ILE A 99 -13.20 -13.65 1.39
CA ILE A 99 -14.48 -12.99 1.10
C ILE A 99 -15.38 -14.00 0.39
N ARG A 100 -16.58 -14.24 0.88
CA ARG A 100 -17.49 -15.23 0.29
C ARG A 100 -18.07 -14.73 -1.03
N ALA A 101 -18.43 -15.65 -1.92
CA ALA A 101 -19.22 -15.32 -3.11
C ALA A 101 -20.50 -14.56 -2.71
N GLY A 102 -20.76 -13.41 -3.35
CA GLY A 102 -21.94 -12.59 -3.07
C GLY A 102 -21.86 -11.73 -1.81
N GLU A 103 -20.70 -11.68 -1.13
CA GLU A 103 -20.53 -10.91 0.12
C GLU A 103 -20.09 -9.48 -0.15
N ALA A 104 -20.72 -8.52 0.52
CA ALA A 104 -20.20 -7.18 0.74
C ALA A 104 -19.94 -7.01 2.25
N VAL A 105 -18.70 -6.68 2.62
CA VAL A 105 -18.26 -6.69 4.02
C VAL A 105 -17.20 -5.64 4.28
N THR A 106 -17.20 -5.04 5.47
CA THR A 106 -16.11 -4.17 5.93
C THR A 106 -15.22 -4.92 6.90
N ARG A 107 -13.90 -4.76 6.79
CA ARG A 107 -12.92 -5.29 7.74
C ARG A 107 -11.96 -4.22 8.19
N GLU A 108 -11.48 -4.34 9.41
CA GLU A 108 -10.61 -3.35 10.03
C GLU A 108 -9.28 -3.97 10.48
N VAL A 109 -8.25 -3.14 10.48
CA VAL A 109 -6.93 -3.44 11.04
C VAL A 109 -6.39 -2.17 11.68
N THR A 110 -5.74 -2.33 12.83
CA THR A 110 -5.22 -1.21 13.61
C THR A 110 -3.71 -1.33 13.77
N LEU A 111 -3.02 -0.18 13.71
CA LEU A 111 -1.63 -0.01 14.08
C LEU A 111 -1.54 0.91 15.30
N THR A 112 -0.95 0.44 16.38
CA THR A 112 -0.61 1.30 17.53
C THR A 112 0.77 1.91 17.31
N LEU A 113 0.89 3.22 17.55
CA LEU A 113 2.15 3.92 17.43
C LEU A 113 2.95 3.79 18.73
N ASP A 114 4.18 3.31 18.63
CA ASP A 114 5.08 3.12 19.78
C ASP A 114 5.85 4.39 20.17
N ARG A 115 5.84 5.40 19.30
CA ARG A 115 6.53 6.67 19.48
C ARG A 115 5.82 7.80 18.77
N GLU A 116 6.18 9.01 19.17
CA GLU A 116 5.73 10.24 18.55
C GLU A 116 6.24 10.36 17.10
N CYS A 117 5.32 10.59 16.17
CA CYS A 117 5.62 10.74 14.75
C CYS A 117 4.70 11.75 14.07
N ASP A 118 5.05 12.10 12.83
CA ASP A 118 4.12 12.74 11.92
C ASP A 118 3.70 11.75 10.84
N ILE A 119 2.40 11.71 10.57
CA ILE A 119 1.80 11.03 9.43
C ILE A 119 1.97 11.92 8.20
N ILE A 120 2.66 11.39 7.20
CA ILE A 120 3.07 12.14 6.00
C ILE A 120 2.16 11.83 4.81
N GLY A 121 1.72 10.58 4.71
CA GLY A 121 0.85 10.16 3.62
C GLY A 121 0.49 8.69 3.67
N VAL A 122 -0.28 8.28 2.66
CA VAL A 122 -0.94 7.00 2.58
C VAL A 122 -0.84 6.48 1.15
N ILE A 123 -0.48 5.22 1.00
CA ILE A 123 -0.52 4.49 -0.26
C ILE A 123 -1.46 3.31 -0.06
N VAL A 124 -2.50 3.24 -0.88
CA VAL A 124 -3.46 2.16 -0.84
C VAL A 124 -3.05 1.06 -1.82
N LYS A 125 -3.19 -0.19 -1.40
CA LYS A 125 -3.16 -1.37 -2.29
C LYS A 125 -4.46 -2.17 -2.12
N GLY A 126 -5.03 -2.56 -3.24
CA GLY A 126 -6.30 -3.28 -3.35
C GLY A 126 -6.53 -3.72 -4.78
N GLY A 127 -7.09 -4.90 -4.99
CA GLY A 127 -7.51 -5.44 -6.27
C GLY A 127 -8.96 -5.07 -6.60
N ALA A 128 -9.67 -6.02 -7.23
CA ALA A 128 -11.02 -5.78 -7.76
C ALA A 128 -12.11 -5.71 -6.67
N PHE A 129 -11.86 -6.29 -5.50
CA PHE A 129 -12.86 -6.47 -4.45
C PHE A 129 -12.81 -5.37 -3.40
N VAL A 130 -11.66 -4.71 -3.18
CA VAL A 130 -11.60 -3.48 -2.36
C VAL A 130 -12.32 -2.35 -3.11
N ARG A 131 -13.40 -1.82 -2.51
CA ARG A 131 -14.22 -0.74 -3.09
C ARG A 131 -14.28 0.51 -2.22
N ALA A 132 -14.00 0.40 -0.93
CA ALA A 132 -13.96 1.57 -0.05
C ALA A 132 -12.82 1.45 0.97
N ILE A 133 -12.26 2.59 1.36
CA ILE A 133 -11.22 2.68 2.38
C ILE A 133 -11.42 3.91 3.22
N ASP A 134 -11.49 3.71 4.54
CA ASP A 134 -11.42 4.78 5.53
C ASP A 134 -10.17 4.56 6.38
N LEU A 135 -9.37 5.61 6.55
CA LEU A 135 -8.21 5.59 7.42
C LEU A 135 -8.34 6.73 8.42
N ALA A 136 -8.28 6.41 9.70
CA ALA A 136 -8.41 7.38 10.79
C ALA A 136 -7.27 7.24 11.79
N HIS A 137 -6.81 8.37 12.31
CA HIS A 137 -5.97 8.45 13.49
C HIS A 137 -6.87 8.61 14.72
N HIS A 138 -6.62 7.84 15.77
CA HIS A 138 -7.30 7.99 17.06
C HIS A 138 -6.26 8.39 18.10
N ASP A 139 -6.48 9.52 18.76
CA ASP A 139 -5.61 9.96 19.85
C ASP A 139 -5.72 9.08 21.11
N ALA A 140 -4.94 9.37 22.14
CA ALA A 140 -4.96 8.62 23.40
C ALA A 140 -6.31 8.69 24.15
N THR A 141 -7.19 9.64 23.80
CA THR A 141 -8.55 9.77 24.34
C THR A 141 -9.59 9.01 23.50
N GLY A 142 -9.19 8.49 22.35
CA GLY A 142 -10.04 7.82 21.36
C GLY A 142 -10.70 8.76 20.35
N CYS A 143 -10.39 10.06 20.37
CA CYS A 143 -10.93 11.01 19.40
C CYS A 143 -10.34 10.73 18.01
N ALA A 144 -11.22 10.58 17.02
CA ALA A 144 -10.85 10.22 15.66
C ALA A 144 -10.65 11.45 14.77
N SER A 145 -9.55 11.45 14.01
CA SER A 145 -9.25 12.38 12.92
C SER A 145 -9.11 11.59 11.62
N ALA A 146 -9.92 11.91 10.61
CA ALA A 146 -9.84 11.25 9.31
C ALA A 146 -8.53 11.64 8.61
N ILE A 147 -7.83 10.63 8.08
CA ILE A 147 -6.64 10.79 7.23
C ILE A 147 -7.07 10.73 5.76
N ILE A 148 -7.77 9.66 5.37
CA ILE A 148 -8.42 9.52 4.05
C ILE A 148 -9.78 8.84 4.19
N ALA A 149 -10.71 9.15 3.29
CA ALA A 149 -11.99 8.47 3.15
C ALA A 149 -12.33 8.35 1.66
N ILE A 150 -12.36 7.13 1.15
CA ILE A 150 -12.53 6.83 -0.28
C ILE A 150 -13.70 5.85 -0.42
N SER A 151 -14.81 6.30 -1.00
CA SER A 151 -16.04 5.49 -1.11
C SER A 151 -16.18 4.70 -2.42
N ASP A 152 -15.39 5.02 -3.46
CA ASP A 152 -15.34 4.27 -4.74
C ASP A 152 -13.88 4.04 -5.16
N PHE A 153 -13.13 3.31 -4.34
CA PHE A 153 -11.73 3.01 -4.58
C PHE A 153 -11.56 2.19 -5.87
N ARG A 154 -10.60 2.57 -6.72
CA ARG A 154 -10.18 1.79 -7.89
C ARG A 154 -8.67 1.88 -8.00
N LEU A 155 -7.97 0.74 -7.95
CA LEU A 155 -6.51 0.72 -8.03
C LEU A 155 -6.00 1.43 -9.29
N SER A 156 -6.69 1.23 -10.40
CA SER A 156 -6.39 1.81 -11.72
C SER A 156 -6.47 3.34 -11.76
N LEU A 157 -7.15 3.96 -10.78
CA LEU A 157 -7.28 5.40 -10.60
C LEU A 157 -6.63 5.90 -9.31
N SER A 158 -5.95 5.02 -8.57
CA SER A 158 -5.35 5.36 -7.29
C SER A 158 -4.04 6.14 -7.46
N GLU A 159 -3.71 6.94 -6.47
CA GLU A 159 -2.42 7.59 -6.30
C GLU A 159 -1.99 7.54 -4.83
N PRO A 160 -0.71 7.74 -4.53
CA PRO A 160 -0.27 8.08 -3.19
C PRO A 160 -0.90 9.40 -2.72
N TRP A 161 -1.46 9.40 -1.52
CA TRP A 161 -2.04 10.58 -0.89
C TRP A 161 -1.04 11.15 0.11
N LEU A 162 -0.44 12.29 -0.20
CA LEU A 162 0.41 13.02 0.74
C LEU A 162 -0.42 14.09 1.43
N LEU A 163 -0.29 14.18 2.75
CA LEU A 163 -0.96 15.21 3.53
C LEU A 163 -0.33 16.57 3.22
N ALA A 164 -1.17 17.55 2.88
CA ALA A 164 -0.71 18.93 2.67
C ALA A 164 -0.04 19.51 3.92
N THR A 165 -0.47 19.06 5.10
CA THR A 165 0.19 19.33 6.37
C THR A 165 0.32 18.00 7.11
N PRO A 166 1.55 17.54 7.42
CA PRO A 166 1.75 16.32 8.19
C PRO A 166 0.96 16.34 9.49
N MET A 167 0.27 15.24 9.79
CA MET A 167 -0.55 15.11 10.99
C MET A 167 0.29 14.58 12.14
N HIS A 168 0.33 15.32 13.23
CA HIS A 168 1.04 14.91 14.43
C HIS A 168 0.31 13.76 15.13
N ALA A 169 1.06 12.73 15.55
CA ALA A 169 0.53 11.59 16.29
C ALA A 169 1.41 11.28 17.50
N GLU A 170 0.78 11.21 18.68
CA GLU A 170 1.45 10.90 19.94
C GLU A 170 1.72 9.40 20.08
N ALA A 171 2.70 9.04 20.92
CA ALA A 171 2.90 7.64 21.30
C ALA A 171 1.65 7.08 22.00
N GLY A 172 1.30 5.83 21.70
CA GLY A 172 0.10 5.17 22.22
C GLY A 172 -1.19 5.47 21.45
N SER A 173 -1.18 6.46 20.55
CA SER A 173 -2.28 6.67 19.61
C SER A 173 -2.36 5.52 18.58
N THR A 174 -3.51 5.40 17.90
CA THR A 174 -3.74 4.33 16.93
C THR A 174 -4.11 4.85 15.55
N ILE A 175 -3.86 4.03 14.55
CA ILE A 175 -4.29 4.25 13.17
C ILE A 175 -5.16 3.07 12.79
N GLU A 176 -6.43 3.33 12.49
CA GLU A 176 -7.40 2.33 12.05
C GLU A 176 -7.59 2.44 10.54
N ALA A 177 -7.42 1.32 9.83
CA ALA A 177 -7.79 1.20 8.42
C ALA A 177 -9.00 0.28 8.30
N ARG A 178 -10.07 0.78 7.67
CA ARG A 178 -11.30 0.04 7.35
C ARG A 178 -11.35 -0.16 5.85
N PHE A 179 -11.46 -1.41 5.41
CA PHE A 179 -11.57 -1.79 4.01
C PHE A 179 -12.98 -2.31 3.75
N GLY A 180 -13.71 -1.64 2.86
CA GLY A 180 -14.97 -2.10 2.30
C GLY A 180 -14.74 -2.98 1.09
N PHE A 181 -15.19 -4.23 1.18
CA PHE A 181 -15.10 -5.24 0.14
C PHE A 181 -16.45 -5.47 -0.53
N ASP A 182 -16.44 -5.74 -1.84
CA ASP A 182 -17.61 -6.10 -2.63
C ASP A 182 -17.28 -7.26 -3.58
N ASN A 183 -17.72 -8.47 -3.22
CA ASN A 183 -17.66 -9.67 -4.04
C ASN A 183 -19.06 -10.08 -4.54
N THR A 184 -19.90 -9.10 -4.84
CA THR A 184 -21.23 -9.31 -5.39
C THR A 184 -21.21 -9.33 -6.93
N GLU A 185 -22.34 -9.69 -7.54
CA GLU A 185 -22.53 -9.59 -9.01
C GLU A 185 -22.64 -8.12 -9.47
N GLN A 186 -22.96 -7.21 -8.55
CA GLN A 186 -23.14 -5.79 -8.81
C GLN A 186 -21.81 -5.02 -8.87
N ASN A 187 -20.72 -5.57 -8.31
CA ASN A 187 -19.40 -4.97 -8.44
C ASN A 187 -19.00 -4.92 -9.93
N PRO A 188 -18.81 -3.72 -10.53
CA PRO A 188 -18.45 -3.60 -11.95
C PRO A 188 -17.06 -4.19 -12.27
N LEU A 189 -16.21 -4.37 -11.26
CA LEU A 189 -14.90 -4.99 -11.40
C LEU A 189 -14.89 -6.50 -11.10
N GLN A 190 -16.05 -7.11 -10.81
CA GLN A 190 -16.17 -8.52 -10.51
C GLN A 190 -15.56 -9.39 -11.63
N PRO A 191 -14.44 -10.09 -11.38
CA PRO A 191 -13.74 -10.87 -12.41
C PRO A 191 -14.48 -12.16 -12.78
N ALA A 192 -15.30 -12.71 -11.87
CA ALA A 192 -15.97 -13.99 -12.06
C ALA A 192 -17.50 -13.85 -12.19
N LYS A 193 -18.10 -14.57 -13.15
CA LYS A 193 -19.55 -14.68 -13.30
C LYS A 193 -19.96 -16.17 -13.35
N PRO A 194 -20.61 -16.72 -12.31
CA PRO A 194 -21.00 -16.07 -11.05
C PRO A 194 -19.79 -15.78 -10.12
N PRO A 195 -19.96 -14.94 -9.08
CA PRO A 195 -18.93 -14.69 -8.05
C PRO A 195 -18.47 -15.98 -7.38
N ARG A 196 -17.21 -15.99 -6.94
CA ARG A 196 -16.57 -17.13 -6.26
C ARG A 196 -15.97 -16.66 -4.95
N ASP A 197 -15.71 -17.59 -4.03
CA ASP A 197 -14.97 -17.26 -2.81
C ASP A 197 -13.57 -16.75 -3.17
N VAL A 198 -13.18 -15.66 -2.52
CA VAL A 198 -11.90 -14.95 -2.73
C VAL A 198 -11.03 -15.15 -1.51
N VAL A 199 -9.73 -15.38 -1.70
CA VAL A 199 -8.74 -15.47 -0.62
C VAL A 199 -7.55 -14.55 -0.91
N GLY A 200 -6.67 -14.39 0.07
CA GLY A 200 -5.41 -13.64 -0.09
C GLY A 200 -4.54 -14.18 -1.24
N GLY A 201 -4.10 -13.33 -2.17
CA GLY A 201 -3.24 -13.75 -3.28
C GLY A 201 -3.19 -12.75 -4.45
N LEU A 202 -2.72 -13.22 -5.61
CA LEU A 202 -2.58 -12.40 -6.83
C LEU A 202 -3.92 -12.21 -7.59
N PRO A 203 -4.24 -10.98 -8.02
CA PRO A 203 -5.35 -10.69 -8.93
C PRO A 203 -5.25 -11.46 -10.25
N PRO A 204 -6.35 -11.62 -11.01
CA PRO A 204 -7.67 -11.06 -10.72
C PRO A 204 -8.50 -11.89 -9.74
N ASP A 205 -8.20 -13.17 -9.56
CA ASP A 205 -9.07 -14.12 -8.83
C ASP A 205 -8.86 -14.11 -7.30
N HIS A 206 -7.80 -13.45 -6.84
CA HIS A 206 -7.48 -13.26 -5.43
C HIS A 206 -7.39 -11.78 -5.10
N GLU A 207 -7.18 -11.48 -3.82
CA GLU A 207 -7.16 -10.11 -3.33
C GLU A 207 -6.01 -9.88 -2.34
N ASP A 208 -5.47 -8.67 -2.28
CA ASP A 208 -4.65 -8.16 -1.19
C ASP A 208 -5.21 -6.80 -0.79
N ALA A 209 -5.33 -6.57 0.52
CA ALA A 209 -5.92 -5.36 1.04
C ALA A 209 -4.98 -4.79 2.08
N SER A 210 -4.25 -3.76 1.67
CA SER A 210 -3.29 -3.09 2.54
C SER A 210 -3.27 -1.58 2.32
N VAL A 211 -2.89 -0.89 3.38
CA VAL A 211 -2.52 0.50 3.38
C VAL A 211 -1.10 0.60 3.87
N VAL A 212 -0.24 1.25 3.10
CA VAL A 212 1.08 1.66 3.54
C VAL A 212 0.96 3.09 4.03
N ILE A 213 1.15 3.29 5.33
CA ILE A 213 1.24 4.62 5.92
C ILE A 213 2.69 5.07 5.98
N LEU A 214 2.91 6.32 5.62
CA LEU A 214 4.21 6.99 5.65
C LEU A 214 4.30 7.82 6.91
N LEU A 215 5.28 7.51 7.76
CA LEU A 215 5.47 8.11 9.07
C LEU A 215 6.88 8.72 9.14
N SER A 216 7.05 9.80 9.90
CA SER A 216 8.36 10.34 10.24
C SER A 216 8.46 10.56 11.75
N PRO A 217 9.37 9.87 12.46
CA PRO A 217 9.56 10.09 13.89
C PRO A 217 9.92 11.56 14.19
N ARG A 218 9.43 12.11 15.30
CA ARG A 218 9.80 13.47 15.72
C ARG A 218 11.05 13.51 16.61
N ASN A 219 11.31 12.43 17.34
CA ASN A 219 12.40 12.33 18.31
C ASN A 219 13.40 11.21 17.98
N ALA A 220 13.79 11.05 16.71
CA ALA A 220 14.87 10.13 16.35
C ALA A 220 16.22 10.71 16.80
N ARG A 221 16.64 10.35 18.01
CA ARG A 221 18.06 10.28 18.39
C ARG A 221 18.48 8.83 18.40
#